data_AF-A0A9P7K377-F1
#
_entry.id   AF-A0A9P7K377-F1
#
_cell.length_a   1.000
_cell.length_b   1.000
_cell.length_c   1.000
_cell.angle_alpha   90.00
_cell.angle_beta   90.00
_cell.angle_gamma   90.00
#
_symmetry.space_group_name_H-M   'P 1'
#
loop_
_entity.id
_entity.type
_entity.pdbx_description
1 polymer ?
#
loop_
_entity_poly.entity_id
_entity_poly.type
_entity_poly.pdbx_seq_one_letter_code
_entity_poly.pdbx_strand_id
1 'polypeptide(L)'
;MNQEFQAQVIAACKEHRAKNLSYDNLNDKNSLYVGEYFVKFGYQRDLEPERATQEFFFNHAQAQQPQTSTPRPPCIAKIVHHFVEKYTMYLVMERIKLQESPPDLAARIHEAMKWLSEVPPPPNSTLGPVGGGPIRHKFFQEFVAPFTFPGYQDARSVCE
;
A
#
# COMPACT_ATOMS: atom_id res chain seq x y z
N MET A 1 -14.75 14.39 -5.91
CA MET A 1 -13.68 15.32 -5.51
C MET A 1 -13.68 16.51 -6.45
N ASN A 2 -13.66 17.73 -5.93
CA ASN A 2 -13.65 18.93 -6.77
C ASN A 2 -12.21 19.25 -7.25
N GLN A 3 -12.09 20.07 -8.29
CA GLN A 3 -10.79 20.46 -8.86
C GLN A 3 -9.92 21.23 -7.86
N GLU A 4 -10.55 21.97 -6.95
CA GLU A 4 -9.87 22.74 -5.90
C GLU A 4 -9.07 21.84 -4.95
N PHE A 5 -9.67 20.75 -4.46
CA PHE A 5 -8.96 19.81 -3.61
C PHE A 5 -7.84 19.07 -4.37
N GLN A 6 -8.05 18.73 -5.65
CA GLN A 6 -6.97 18.16 -6.46
C GLN A 6 -5.79 19.13 -6.58
N ALA A 7 -6.05 20.42 -6.79
CA ALA A 7 -5.02 21.45 -6.83
C ALA A 7 -4.28 21.57 -5.48
N GLN A 8 -4.99 21.48 -4.36
CA GLN A 8 -4.40 21.45 -3.02
C GLN A 8 -3.46 20.25 -2.83
N VAL A 9 -3.92 19.05 -3.21
CA VAL A 9 -3.10 17.82 -3.16
C VAL A 9 -1.85 17.97 -4.02
N ILE A 10 -2.00 18.44 -5.27
CA ILE A 10 -0.88 18.66 -6.19
C ILE A 10 0.13 19.64 -5.59
N ALA A 11 -0.34 20.76 -5.03
CA ALA A 11 0.52 21.77 -4.41
C ALA A 11 1.29 21.19 -3.20
N ALA A 12 0.60 20.50 -2.30
CA ALA A 12 1.21 19.87 -1.13
C ALA A 12 2.26 18.80 -1.51
N CYS A 13 1.96 17.95 -2.50
CA CYS A 13 2.92 16.96 -2.99
C CYS A 13 4.15 17.61 -3.63
N LYS A 14 3.97 18.69 -4.41
CA LYS A 14 5.09 19.43 -5.02
C LYS A 14 6.00 20.05 -3.96
N GLU A 15 5.42 20.67 -2.94
CA GLU A 15 6.17 21.24 -1.82
C GLU A 15 6.90 20.15 -1.02
N HIS A 16 6.22 19.05 -0.70
CA HIS A 16 6.82 17.91 -0.02
C HIS A 16 8.00 17.34 -0.80
N ARG A 17 7.83 17.15 -2.12
CA ARG A 17 8.92 16.70 -2.99
C ARG A 17 10.07 17.68 -2.94
N ALA A 18 9.83 18.98 -3.12
CA ALA A 18 10.86 20.02 -3.13
C ALA A 18 11.69 20.06 -1.82
N LYS A 19 11.03 19.92 -0.66
CA LYS A 19 11.69 19.88 0.65
C LYS A 19 12.53 18.63 0.87
N ASN A 20 12.17 17.53 0.22
CA ASN A 20 12.79 16.23 0.43
C ASN A 20 13.71 15.80 -0.73
N LEU A 21 14.13 16.72 -1.61
CA LEU A 21 15.03 16.49 -2.77
C LEU A 21 16.50 16.10 -2.42
N SER A 22 16.76 15.33 -1.37
CA SER A 22 18.03 14.58 -1.29
C SER A 22 17.91 13.34 -2.18
N TYR A 23 18.92 13.12 -3.03
CA TYR A 23 18.96 12.15 -4.14
C TYR A 23 18.82 10.68 -3.69
N ASP A 24 18.92 10.41 -2.39
CA ASP A 24 19.14 9.05 -1.88
C ASP A 24 17.88 8.20 -1.63
N ASN A 25 16.65 8.75 -1.61
CA ASN A 25 15.50 7.99 -1.09
C ASN A 25 14.16 8.28 -1.80
N LEU A 26 14.03 7.90 -3.09
CA LEU A 26 12.85 8.23 -3.91
C LEU A 26 11.53 7.56 -3.50
N ASN A 27 11.53 6.50 -2.68
CA ASN A 27 10.33 5.70 -2.43
C ASN A 27 9.57 6.07 -1.15
N ASP A 28 10.25 6.40 -0.04
CA ASP A 28 9.59 6.78 1.22
C ASP A 28 9.05 8.23 1.21
N LYS A 29 9.50 9.04 0.24
CA LYS A 29 9.20 10.48 0.11
C LYS A 29 8.00 10.79 -0.79
N ASN A 30 7.30 9.76 -1.25
CA ASN A 30 6.19 9.87 -2.20
C ASN A 30 4.83 9.73 -1.51
N SER A 31 4.78 10.01 -0.21
CA SER A 31 3.54 10.01 0.56
C SER A 31 3.52 11.09 1.63
N LEU A 32 2.33 11.63 1.91
CA LEU A 32 2.11 12.67 2.91
C LEU A 32 0.66 12.70 3.37
N TYR A 33 0.38 13.44 4.43
CA TYR A 33 -0.99 13.76 4.84
C TYR A 33 -1.43 15.09 4.25
N VAL A 34 -2.66 15.14 3.72
CA VAL A 34 -3.33 16.35 3.26
C VAL A 34 -4.69 16.42 3.94
N GLY A 35 -4.79 17.22 5.01
CA GLY A 35 -5.96 17.22 5.89
C GLY A 35 -6.18 15.85 6.55
N GLU A 36 -7.38 15.30 6.40
CA GLU A 36 -7.77 13.99 6.93
C GLU A 36 -7.41 12.81 6.00
N TYR A 37 -6.71 13.07 4.89
CA TYR A 37 -6.35 12.05 3.91
C TYR A 37 -4.86 11.70 3.96
N PHE A 38 -4.57 10.44 3.64
CA PHE A 38 -3.22 9.99 3.32
C PHE A 38 -3.08 9.94 1.80
N VAL A 39 -2.06 10.59 1.26
CA VAL A 39 -1.83 10.70 -0.18
C VAL A 39 -0.53 10.02 -0.54
N LYS A 40 -0.57 9.11 -1.52
CA LYS A 40 0.61 8.63 -2.26
C LYS A 40 0.66 9.26 -3.63
N PHE A 41 1.84 9.59 -4.14
CA PHE A 41 2.00 10.18 -5.47
C PHE A 41 3.28 9.69 -6.15
N GLY A 42 3.24 9.47 -7.47
CA GLY A 42 4.37 8.86 -8.17
C GLY A 42 4.06 8.53 -9.62
N TYR A 43 4.90 7.71 -10.25
CA TYR A 43 4.65 7.28 -11.62
C TYR A 43 3.41 6.38 -11.70
N GLN A 44 2.56 6.63 -12.69
CA GLN A 44 1.35 5.84 -12.90
C GLN A 44 1.63 4.35 -13.06
N ARG A 45 2.70 3.98 -13.78
CA ARG A 45 3.08 2.56 -13.98
C ARG A 45 3.37 1.79 -12.68
N ASP A 46 3.74 2.50 -11.61
CA ASP A 46 4.09 1.92 -10.32
C ASP A 46 2.88 1.94 -9.38
N LEU A 47 2.07 3.01 -9.41
CA LEU A 47 0.90 3.20 -8.55
C LEU A 47 -0.38 2.51 -9.05
N GLU A 48 -0.52 2.27 -10.36
CA GLU A 48 -1.69 1.59 -10.91
C GLU A 48 -1.81 0.14 -10.41
N PRO A 49 -0.74 -0.69 -10.41
CA PRO A 49 -0.78 -2.02 -9.81
C PRO A 49 -1.03 -2.01 -8.30
N GLU A 50 -0.51 -1.01 -7.59
CA GLU A 50 -0.74 -0.81 -6.16
C GLU A 50 -2.21 -0.50 -5.90
N ARG A 51 -2.80 0.43 -6.68
CA ARG A 51 -4.22 0.77 -6.61
C ARG A 51 -5.09 -0.46 -6.79
N ALA A 52 -4.86 -1.22 -7.86
CA ALA A 52 -5.64 -2.42 -8.18
C ALA A 52 -5.54 -3.48 -7.07
N THR A 53 -4.33 -3.70 -6.54
CA THR A 53 -4.10 -4.65 -5.44
C THR A 53 -4.81 -4.22 -4.17
N GLN A 54 -4.73 -2.93 -3.80
CA GLN A 54 -5.37 -2.40 -2.60
C GLN A 54 -6.91 -2.40 -2.73
N GLU A 55 -7.45 -2.00 -3.88
CA GLU A 55 -8.89 -2.07 -4.16
C GLU A 55 -9.40 -3.51 -4.09
N PHE A 56 -8.65 -4.48 -4.61
CA PHE A 56 -8.99 -5.90 -4.54
C PHE A 56 -9.11 -6.38 -3.09
N PHE A 57 -8.07 -6.18 -2.26
CA PHE A 57 -8.10 -6.62 -0.87
C PHE A 57 -9.13 -5.86 -0.04
N PHE A 58 -9.30 -4.56 -0.29
CA PHE A 58 -10.34 -3.75 0.37
C PHE A 58 -11.73 -4.31 0.07
N ASN A 59 -12.05 -4.53 -1.21
CA ASN A 59 -13.35 -5.06 -1.62
C ASN A 59 -13.58 -6.47 -1.05
N HIS A 60 -12.55 -7.32 -1.03
CA HIS A 60 -12.63 -8.64 -0.42
C HIS A 60 -12.93 -8.56 1.09
N ALA A 61 -12.24 -7.68 1.81
CA ALA A 61 -12.47 -7.46 3.23
C ALA A 61 -13.86 -6.89 3.52
N GLN A 62 -14.40 -6.01 2.67
CA GLN A 62 -15.76 -5.46 2.82
C GLN A 62 -16.85 -6.49 2.52
N ALA A 63 -16.60 -7.44 1.60
CA ALA A 63 -17.53 -8.53 1.30
C ALA A 63 -17.64 -9.54 2.47
N GLN A 64 -16.62 -9.61 3.31
CA GLN A 64 -16.63 -10.39 4.55
C GLN A 64 -17.34 -9.61 5.66
N GLN A 65 -18.14 -10.31 6.47
CA GLN A 65 -18.79 -9.70 7.62
C GLN A 65 -17.79 -9.61 8.79
N PRO A 66 -17.33 -8.41 9.21
CA PRO A 66 -16.19 -8.30 10.13
C PRO A 66 -16.42 -8.90 11.53
N GLN A 67 -17.68 -9.15 11.89
CA GLN A 67 -18.08 -9.71 13.19
C GLN A 67 -18.24 -11.23 13.19
N THR A 68 -18.30 -11.86 12.02
CA THR A 68 -18.55 -13.30 11.89
C THR A 68 -17.49 -14.02 11.06
N SER A 69 -16.67 -13.28 10.30
CA SER A 69 -15.56 -13.84 9.53
C SER A 69 -14.38 -14.17 10.43
N THR A 70 -13.99 -15.44 10.39
CA THR A 70 -12.77 -15.97 11.01
C THR A 70 -11.90 -16.62 9.93
N PRO A 71 -10.66 -16.16 9.69
CA PRO A 71 -9.96 -15.08 10.38
C PRO A 71 -10.52 -13.69 10.07
N ARG A 72 -10.32 -12.73 10.98
CA ARG A 72 -10.81 -11.35 10.81
C ARG A 72 -9.94 -10.61 9.76
N PRO A 73 -10.54 -9.90 8.79
CA PRO A 73 -9.77 -9.08 7.86
C PRO A 73 -9.01 -7.96 8.57
N PRO A 74 -7.76 -7.65 8.16
CA PRO A 74 -7.05 -6.47 8.63
C PRO A 74 -7.72 -5.18 8.16
N CYS A 75 -7.45 -4.07 8.84
CA CYS A 75 -7.90 -2.75 8.39
C CYS A 75 -7.12 -2.35 7.13
N ILE A 76 -7.82 -2.24 6.00
CA ILE A 76 -7.27 -1.80 4.72
C ILE A 76 -7.84 -0.41 4.44
N ALA A 77 -6.96 0.56 4.18
CA ALA A 77 -7.40 1.93 3.88
C ALA A 77 -8.18 1.95 2.56
N LYS A 78 -9.35 2.59 2.55
CA LYS A 78 -10.08 2.82 1.29
C LYS A 78 -9.34 3.84 0.43
N ILE A 79 -9.20 3.55 -0.86
CA ILE A 79 -8.86 4.56 -1.86
C ILE A 79 -10.13 5.37 -2.11
N VAL A 80 -10.16 6.61 -1.63
CA VAL A 80 -11.32 7.49 -1.76
C VAL A 80 -11.36 8.09 -3.16
N HIS A 81 -10.19 8.48 -3.68
CA HIS A 81 -10.04 9.05 -5.00
C HIS A 81 -8.65 8.76 -5.58
N HIS A 82 -8.55 8.73 -6.90
CA HIS A 82 -7.28 8.78 -7.61
C HIS A 82 -7.40 9.68 -8.84
N PHE A 83 -6.28 10.26 -9.27
CA PHE A 83 -6.23 11.06 -10.50
C PHE A 83 -4.79 11.14 -11.04
N VAL A 84 -4.66 11.54 -12.30
CA VAL A 84 -3.37 11.70 -12.98
C VAL A 84 -3.23 13.15 -13.43
N GLU A 85 -2.10 13.77 -13.09
CA GLU A 85 -1.69 15.07 -13.60
C GLU A 85 -0.34 14.89 -14.32
N LYS A 86 -0.35 15.12 -15.64
CA LYS A 86 0.78 14.86 -16.55
C LYS A 86 1.27 13.41 -16.48
N TYR A 87 2.33 13.14 -15.72
CA TYR A 87 2.94 11.81 -15.56
C TYR A 87 2.90 11.31 -14.11
N THR A 88 2.25 12.07 -13.22
CA THR A 88 2.16 11.76 -11.80
C THR A 88 0.74 11.33 -11.47
N MET A 89 0.61 10.11 -10.97
CA MET A 89 -0.62 9.61 -10.38
C MET A 89 -0.65 9.95 -8.90
N TYR A 90 -1.84 10.26 -8.39
CA TYR A 90 -2.11 10.56 -6.99
C TYR A 90 -3.16 9.59 -6.48
N LEU A 91 -2.85 8.86 -5.41
CA LEU A 91 -3.78 7.99 -4.69
C LEU A 91 -4.15 8.67 -3.37
N VAL A 92 -5.41 9.06 -3.23
CA VAL A 92 -5.96 9.69 -2.03
C VAL A 92 -6.73 8.63 -1.23
N MET A 93 -6.23 8.33 -0.04
CA MET A 93 -6.72 7.26 0.82
C MET A 93 -7.22 7.79 2.15
N GLU A 94 -8.09 7.01 2.79
CA GLU A 94 -8.46 7.22 4.19
C GLU A 94 -7.21 7.20 5.08
N ARG A 95 -7.16 8.12 6.04
CA ARG A 95 -6.11 8.14 7.06
C ARG A 95 -6.43 7.11 8.15
N ILE A 96 -5.66 6.03 8.17
CA ILE A 96 -5.66 5.12 9.33
C ILE A 96 -4.85 5.77 10.46
N LYS A 97 -5.51 6.02 11.59
CA LYS A 97 -4.83 6.50 12.80
C LYS A 97 -4.17 5.32 13.49
N LEU A 98 -2.85 5.38 13.62
CA LEU A 98 -2.11 4.38 14.39
C LEU A 98 -2.53 4.46 15.85
N GLN A 99 -2.98 3.34 16.40
CA GLN A 99 -3.26 3.18 17.82
C GLN A 99 -2.02 2.62 18.52
N GLU A 100 -1.96 2.78 19.83
CA GLU A 100 -0.94 2.09 20.64
C GLU A 100 -1.03 0.57 20.39
N SER A 101 0.13 -0.09 20.37
CA SER A 101 0.21 -1.53 20.13
C SER A 101 -0.60 -2.26 21.20
N PRO A 102 -1.65 -3.02 20.81
CA PRO A 102 -2.46 -3.70 21.78
C PRO A 102 -1.69 -4.91 22.35
N PRO A 103 -2.04 -5.38 23.56
CA PRO A 103 -1.33 -6.50 24.20
C PRO A 103 -1.42 -7.82 23.42
N ASP A 104 -2.40 -7.96 22.53
CA ASP A 104 -2.64 -9.11 21.65
C ASP A 104 -2.04 -8.93 20.23
N LEU A 105 -1.10 -8.00 20.03
CA LEU A 105 -0.54 -7.67 18.71
C LEU A 105 -0.06 -8.90 17.92
N ALA A 106 0.67 -9.82 18.56
CA ALA A 106 1.18 -11.02 17.89
C ALA A 106 0.06 -11.91 17.36
N ALA A 107 -1.03 -12.06 18.12
CA ALA A 107 -2.20 -12.82 17.68
C ALA A 107 -2.90 -12.14 16.50
N ARG A 108 -3.03 -10.80 16.52
CA ARG A 108 -3.61 -10.03 15.41
C ARG A 108 -2.78 -10.11 14.13
N ILE A 109 -1.45 -10.08 14.25
CA ILE A 109 -0.55 -10.29 13.11
C ILE A 109 -0.76 -11.68 12.53
N HIS A 110 -0.83 -12.72 13.39
CA HIS A 110 -1.07 -14.08 12.95
C HIS A 110 -2.43 -14.22 12.23
N GLU A 111 -3.50 -13.65 12.79
CA GLU A 111 -4.83 -13.64 12.14
C GLU A 111 -4.81 -12.91 10.80
N ALA A 112 -4.17 -11.75 10.71
CA ALA A 112 -4.07 -11.00 9.46
C ALA A 112 -3.27 -11.77 8.39
N MET A 113 -2.18 -12.44 8.77
CA MET A 113 -1.40 -13.28 7.87
C MET A 113 -2.19 -14.51 7.41
N LYS A 114 -2.91 -15.15 8.33
CA LYS A 114 -3.80 -16.27 8.01
C LYS A 114 -4.89 -15.83 7.04
N TRP A 115 -5.56 -14.71 7.33
CA TRP A 115 -6.55 -14.11 6.43
C TRP A 115 -5.98 -13.88 5.04
N LEU A 116 -4.82 -13.22 4.94
CA LEU A 116 -4.19 -12.92 3.67
C LEU A 116 -3.87 -14.19 2.86
N SER A 117 -3.48 -15.27 3.53
CA SER A 117 -3.20 -16.57 2.89
C SER A 117 -4.46 -17.29 2.37
N GLU A 118 -5.63 -16.96 2.91
CA GLU A 118 -6.91 -17.56 2.54
C GLU A 118 -7.68 -16.73 1.49
N VAL A 119 -7.25 -15.50 1.20
CA VAL A 119 -7.84 -14.67 0.15
C VAL A 119 -7.62 -15.36 -1.21
N PRO A 120 -8.68 -15.74 -1.94
CA PRO A 120 -8.53 -16.37 -3.23
C PRO A 120 -7.92 -15.36 -4.21
N PRO A 121 -7.06 -15.80 -5.14
CA PRO A 121 -6.54 -14.91 -6.17
C PRO A 121 -7.68 -14.41 -7.10
N PRO A 122 -7.55 -13.22 -7.70
CA PRO A 122 -8.49 -12.76 -8.73
C PRO A 122 -8.59 -13.76 -9.89
N PRO A 123 -9.77 -13.88 -10.54
CA PRO A 123 -9.92 -14.75 -11.71
C PRO A 123 -8.89 -14.41 -12.80
N ASN A 124 -8.29 -15.44 -13.41
CA ASN A 124 -7.26 -15.31 -14.46
C ASN A 124 -6.00 -14.55 -14.03
N SER A 125 -5.69 -14.47 -12.72
CA SER A 125 -4.46 -13.85 -12.24
C SER A 125 -3.23 -14.65 -12.66
N THR A 126 -2.20 -13.95 -13.11
CA THR A 126 -0.83 -14.47 -13.17
C THR A 126 -0.12 -14.22 -11.84
N LEU A 127 1.06 -14.82 -11.65
CA LEU A 127 1.94 -14.46 -10.54
C LEU A 127 2.29 -12.96 -10.63
N GLY A 128 2.11 -12.22 -9.53
CA GLY A 128 2.43 -10.79 -9.45
C GLY A 128 1.26 -9.91 -8.96
N PRO A 129 1.39 -8.57 -9.08
CA PRO A 129 0.35 -7.63 -8.68
C PRO A 129 -0.96 -7.81 -9.47
N VAL A 130 -2.10 -7.52 -8.84
CA VAL A 130 -3.44 -7.67 -9.46
C VAL A 130 -3.59 -6.79 -10.72
N GLY A 131 -2.98 -5.61 -10.75
CA GLY A 131 -2.98 -4.71 -11.90
C GLY A 131 -1.89 -4.98 -12.94
N GLY A 132 -1.17 -6.10 -12.82
CA GLY A 132 0.00 -6.42 -13.64
C GLY A 132 1.24 -5.60 -13.27
N GLY A 133 2.28 -5.68 -14.10
CA GLY A 133 3.55 -4.98 -13.87
C GLY A 133 4.63 -5.84 -13.19
N PRO A 134 5.83 -5.27 -12.96
CA PRO A 134 6.95 -6.03 -12.42
C PRO A 134 6.66 -6.57 -11.03
N ILE A 135 7.01 -7.84 -10.78
CA ILE A 135 7.06 -8.42 -9.43
C ILE A 135 8.30 -7.89 -8.72
N ARG A 136 8.30 -6.59 -8.41
CA ARG A 136 9.39 -5.87 -7.76
C ARG A 136 8.81 -5.05 -6.62
N HIS A 137 8.78 -5.64 -5.44
CA HIS A 137 8.36 -4.95 -4.23
C HIS A 137 9.60 -4.59 -3.41
N LYS A 138 9.91 -3.29 -3.35
CA LYS A 138 10.85 -2.78 -2.35
C LYS A 138 10.14 -2.73 -1.00
N PHE A 139 10.07 -3.87 -0.32
CA PHE A 139 9.50 -3.96 1.03
C PHE A 139 10.35 -3.22 2.06
N PHE A 140 11.65 -3.12 1.81
CA PHE A 140 12.61 -2.48 2.69
C PHE A 140 13.50 -1.53 1.91
N GLN A 141 13.99 -0.50 2.61
CA GLN A 141 15.05 0.36 2.11
C GLN A 141 16.26 -0.51 1.71
N GLU A 142 16.89 -0.19 0.58
CA GLU A 142 18.01 -0.95 0.02
C GLU A 142 17.76 -2.45 -0.24
N PHE A 143 16.51 -2.91 -0.28
CA PHE A 143 16.16 -4.33 -0.42
C PHE A 143 16.62 -5.21 0.75
N VAL A 144 16.89 -4.63 1.93
CA VAL A 144 17.38 -5.37 3.11
C VAL A 144 16.35 -5.35 4.22
N ALA A 145 15.89 -6.52 4.65
CA ALA A 145 15.02 -6.63 5.81
C ALA A 145 15.70 -6.06 7.07
N PRO A 146 15.05 -5.16 7.83
CA PRO A 146 15.60 -4.61 9.07
C PRO A 146 15.61 -5.65 10.20
N PHE A 147 15.01 -6.81 9.97
CA PHE A 147 14.98 -7.94 10.89
C PHE A 147 15.56 -9.18 10.22
N THR A 148 16.40 -9.91 10.95
CA THR A 148 16.84 -11.25 10.56
C THR A 148 15.75 -12.24 10.94
N PHE A 149 15.19 -12.96 9.96
CA PHE A 149 14.24 -14.04 10.20
C PHE A 149 15.00 -15.37 10.27
N PRO A 150 15.17 -15.99 11.45
CA PRO A 150 15.86 -17.27 11.55
C PRO A 150 15.08 -18.34 10.78
N GLY A 151 15.73 -19.04 9.84
CA GLY A 151 15.14 -20.15 9.10
C GLY A 151 14.65 -19.84 7.68
N TYR A 152 14.71 -18.59 7.21
CA TYR A 152 14.51 -18.25 5.80
C TYR A 152 15.87 -18.12 5.09
N GLN A 153 16.08 -18.89 4.02
CA GLN A 153 17.23 -18.70 3.12
C GLN A 153 17.03 -17.42 2.31
N ASP A 154 18.12 -16.73 2.02
CA ASP A 154 18.17 -15.49 1.26
C ASP A 154 17.48 -15.68 -0.09
N ALA A 155 16.31 -15.06 -0.28
CA ALA A 155 15.44 -15.27 -1.45
C ALA A 155 16.07 -14.79 -2.78
N ARG A 156 17.27 -14.20 -2.73
CA ARG A 156 18.08 -13.87 -3.91
C ARG A 156 18.40 -15.08 -4.79
N SER A 157 18.39 -16.32 -4.28
CA SER A 157 18.80 -17.50 -5.07
C SER A 157 17.69 -18.18 -5.86
N VAL A 158 16.44 -17.68 -5.85
CA VAL A 158 15.27 -18.41 -6.40
C VAL A 158 14.74 -17.80 -7.70
N CYS A 159 15.35 -16.72 -8.22
CA CYS A 159 14.90 -16.05 -9.44
C CYS A 159 16.06 -15.73 -10.41
N GLU A 160 16.91 -16.71 -10.68
CA GLU A 160 17.70 -16.75 -11.93
C GLU A 160 17.05 -17.68 -12.96
#